data_AF-A0A933ZVZ0-F1
#
_entry.id   AF-A0A933ZVZ0-F1
#
_cell.length_a   1.000
_cell.length_b   1.000
_cell.length_c   1.000
_cell.angle_alpha   90.00
_cell.angle_beta   90.00
_cell.angle_gamma   90.00
#
_symmetry.space_group_name_H-M   'P 1'
#
loop_
_entity.id
_entity.type
_entity.pdbx_description
1 polymer ?
#
loop_
_entity_poly.entity_id
_entity_poly.type
_entity_poly.pdbx_seq_one_letter_code
_entity_poly.pdbx_strand_id
1 'polypeptide(L)'
;MNVTPETGTHLPFDRFWRWVKDHPNCVLEAGSAGASVFDFEDFHWGFVQEEEGRVLVQAIRGKSLVAELVIDPSEVTYVQASPDAEGADRGQWIFEAMSGKGQEEFVVAYFVLAHGLDDLGKHEVLKH
;
A
#
# COMPACT_ATOMS: atom_id res chain seq x y z
N MET A 1 0.58 14.26 13.32
CA MET A 1 2.00 13.88 13.14
C MET A 1 2.41 14.41 11.79
N ASN A 2 3.40 15.31 11.72
CA ASN A 2 3.90 15.83 10.44
C ASN A 2 5.00 14.88 9.97
N VAL A 3 4.64 13.97 9.06
CA VAL A 3 5.61 13.15 8.34
C VAL A 3 6.16 14.00 7.20
N THR A 4 7.45 14.32 7.28
CA THR A 4 8.21 14.93 6.18
C THR A 4 8.14 13.99 4.97
N PRO A 5 7.98 14.46 3.72
CA PRO A 5 8.01 13.57 2.57
C PRO A 5 9.44 13.07 2.39
N GLU A 6 9.76 11.95 3.04
CA GLU A 6 10.96 11.19 2.73
C GLU A 6 10.84 10.70 1.29
N THR A 7 11.94 10.77 0.54
CA THR A 7 11.96 10.75 -0.93
C THR A 7 11.61 9.36 -1.48
N GLY A 8 10.32 9.00 -1.43
CA GLY A 8 9.79 7.76 -1.99
C GLY A 8 9.74 7.80 -3.52
N THR A 9 9.72 6.62 -4.14
CA THR A 9 9.48 6.51 -5.58
C THR A 9 8.00 6.66 -5.87
N HIS A 10 7.64 7.58 -6.77
CA HIS A 10 6.26 7.78 -7.19
C HIS A 10 5.88 6.77 -8.28
N LEU A 11 4.72 6.14 -8.12
CA LEU A 11 4.18 5.14 -9.03
C LEU A 11 2.73 5.50 -9.42
N PRO A 12 2.28 5.16 -10.64
CA PRO A 12 0.86 5.17 -10.96
C PRO A 12 0.10 4.16 -10.10
N PHE A 13 -1.11 4.53 -9.63
CA PHE A 13 -1.94 3.64 -8.81
C PHE A 13 -2.19 2.28 -9.49
N ASP A 14 -2.53 2.28 -10.78
CA ASP A 14 -2.75 1.06 -11.57
C ASP A 14 -1.55 0.11 -11.58
N ARG A 15 -0.32 0.64 -11.50
CA ARG A 15 0.88 -0.20 -11.45
C ARG A 15 0.97 -0.91 -10.11
N PHE A 16 0.80 -0.16 -9.02
CA PHE A 16 0.76 -0.71 -7.67
C PHE A 16 -0.39 -1.71 -7.51
N TRP A 17 -1.60 -1.35 -7.94
CA TRP A 17 -2.79 -2.19 -7.81
C TRP A 17 -2.67 -3.53 -8.54
N ARG A 18 -2.10 -3.54 -9.75
CA ARG A 18 -1.83 -4.81 -10.45
C ARG A 18 -0.85 -5.68 -9.67
N TRP A 19 0.20 -5.09 -9.12
CA TRP A 19 1.23 -5.83 -8.39
C TRP A 19 0.72 -6.37 -7.05
N VAL A 20 0.02 -5.56 -6.24
CA VAL A 20 -0.42 -5.97 -4.90
C VAL A 20 -1.42 -7.14 -4.95
N LYS A 21 -2.24 -7.21 -6.02
CA LYS A 21 -3.15 -8.34 -6.27
C LYS A 21 -2.43 -9.69 -6.43
N ASP A 22 -1.21 -9.68 -6.94
CA ASP A 22 -0.38 -10.87 -7.09
C ASP A 22 0.46 -11.15 -5.84
N HIS A 23 0.45 -10.25 -4.84
CA HIS A 23 1.24 -10.33 -3.61
C HIS A 23 0.38 -10.20 -2.33
N PRO A 24 -0.79 -10.88 -2.22
CA PRO A 24 -1.65 -10.72 -1.05
C PRO A 24 -1.00 -11.20 0.25
N ASN A 25 -0.15 -12.23 0.19
CA ASN A 25 0.56 -12.78 1.35
C ASN A 25 1.73 -11.91 1.82
N CYS A 26 2.08 -10.88 1.06
CA CYS A 26 3.18 -9.98 1.42
C CYS A 26 2.67 -8.77 2.21
N VAL A 27 1.36 -8.59 2.32
CA VAL A 27 0.73 -7.49 3.06
C VAL A 27 0.77 -7.78 4.54
N LEU A 28 1.39 -6.87 5.29
CA LEU A 28 1.50 -6.93 6.75
C LEU A 28 0.47 -6.01 7.40
N GLU A 29 0.12 -4.94 6.71
CA GLU A 29 -0.83 -3.94 7.17
C GLU A 29 -1.47 -3.23 5.98
N ALA A 30 -2.74 -2.87 6.09
CA ALA A 30 -3.39 -1.92 5.20
C ALA A 30 -4.31 -1.01 5.99
N GLY A 31 -4.41 0.25 5.58
CA GLY A 31 -5.20 1.22 6.33
C GLY A 31 -5.53 2.49 5.58
N SER A 32 -6.18 3.39 6.31
CA SER A 32 -6.50 4.76 5.92
C SER A 32 -6.19 5.69 7.10
N ALA A 33 -6.45 6.98 6.96
CA ALA A 33 -6.27 7.95 8.04
C ALA A 33 -7.09 7.62 9.32
N GLY A 34 -8.18 6.83 9.20
CA GLY A 34 -9.08 6.54 10.33
C GLY A 34 -8.95 5.13 10.92
N ALA A 35 -8.27 4.21 10.25
CA ALA A 35 -8.22 2.81 10.66
C ALA A 35 -7.03 2.07 10.04
N SER A 36 -6.49 1.12 10.80
CA SER A 36 -5.42 0.22 10.40
C SER A 36 -5.86 -1.22 10.60
N VAL A 37 -5.58 -2.07 9.63
CA VAL A 37 -5.86 -3.49 9.65
C VAL A 37 -4.54 -4.23 9.52
N PHE A 38 -4.20 -4.98 10.56
CA PHE A 38 -2.96 -5.76 10.63
C PHE A 38 -3.22 -7.19 10.16
N ASP A 39 -2.23 -7.76 9.49
CA ASP A 39 -2.22 -9.16 9.10
C ASP A 39 -2.04 -10.08 10.31
N PHE A 40 -2.68 -11.25 10.26
CA PHE A 40 -2.56 -12.31 11.26
C PHE A 40 -2.62 -13.67 10.56
N GLU A 41 -2.14 -14.72 11.22
CA GLU A 41 -1.98 -16.07 10.64
C GLU A 41 -3.25 -16.63 9.99
N ASP A 42 -4.44 -16.27 10.49
CA ASP A 42 -5.73 -16.74 10.00
C ASP A 42 -6.49 -15.74 9.12
N PHE A 43 -5.81 -14.66 8.70
CA PHE A 43 -6.35 -13.63 7.82
C PHE A 43 -5.89 -13.89 6.38
N HIS A 44 -6.72 -13.46 5.44
CA HIS A 44 -6.46 -13.52 4.02
C HIS A 44 -6.81 -12.17 3.41
N TRP A 45 -5.87 -11.61 2.66
CA TRP A 45 -6.08 -10.37 1.92
C TRP A 45 -6.76 -10.64 0.58
N GLY A 46 -7.93 -10.05 0.40
CA GLY A 46 -8.68 -10.04 -0.85
C GLY A 46 -8.55 -8.68 -1.55
N PHE A 47 -8.39 -8.70 -2.86
CA PHE A 47 -8.32 -7.49 -3.68
C PHE A 47 -9.34 -7.59 -4.81
N VAL A 48 -10.35 -6.73 -4.77
CA VAL A 48 -11.49 -6.76 -5.69
C VAL A 48 -11.55 -5.46 -6.47
N GLN A 49 -11.86 -5.54 -7.76
CA GLN A 49 -12.18 -4.39 -8.58
C GLN A 49 -13.68 -4.42 -8.88
N GLU A 50 -14.40 -3.38 -8.48
CA GLU A 50 -15.83 -3.26 -8.70
C GLU A 50 -16.14 -2.73 -10.12
N GLU A 51 -17.35 -3.00 -10.61
CA GLU A 51 -17.81 -2.52 -11.92
C GLU A 51 -17.84 -0.97 -12.00
N GLU A 52 -18.08 -0.31 -10.87
CA GLU A 52 -18.11 1.15 -10.74
C GLU A 52 -16.71 1.79 -10.69
N GLY A 53 -15.64 0.99 -10.80
CA GLY A 53 -14.25 1.45 -10.89
C GLY A 53 -13.53 1.59 -9.55
N ARG A 54 -14.24 1.50 -8.43
CA ARG A 54 -13.66 1.41 -7.09
C ARG A 54 -12.91 0.11 -6.90
N VAL A 55 -11.98 0.12 -5.95
CA VAL A 55 -11.25 -1.09 -5.55
C VAL A 55 -11.40 -1.33 -4.06
N LEU A 56 -11.53 -2.61 -3.71
CA LEU A 56 -11.73 -3.07 -2.34
C LEU A 56 -10.51 -3.86 -1.88
N VAL A 57 -10.04 -3.56 -0.68
CA VAL A 57 -9.04 -4.35 0.04
C VAL A 57 -9.72 -4.96 1.25
N GLN A 58 -9.81 -6.28 1.26
CA GLN A 58 -10.58 -7.03 2.23
C GLN A 58 -9.65 -7.83 3.12
N ALA A 59 -9.84 -7.73 4.44
CA ALA A 59 -9.26 -8.68 5.38
C ALA A 59 -10.33 -9.72 5.74
N ILE A 60 -10.07 -10.98 5.40
CA ILE A 60 -11.02 -12.08 5.52
C ILE A 60 -10.47 -13.11 6.49
N ARG A 61 -11.28 -13.53 7.47
CA ARG A 61 -10.95 -14.63 8.39
C ARG A 61 -11.82 -15.84 8.08
N GLY A 62 -11.25 -16.87 7.48
CA GLY A 62 -11.99 -18.03 6.98
C GLY A 62 -13.01 -17.63 5.90
N LYS A 63 -14.29 -17.48 6.28
CA LYS A 63 -15.37 -17.03 5.39
C LYS A 63 -15.97 -15.68 5.78
N SER A 64 -15.46 -15.07 6.85
CA SER A 64 -16.00 -13.83 7.41
C SER A 64 -15.18 -12.65 6.94
N LEU A 65 -15.84 -11.64 6.35
CA LEU A 65 -15.23 -10.34 6.11
C LEU A 65 -15.03 -9.64 7.46
N VAL A 66 -13.80 -9.32 7.81
CA VAL A 66 -13.42 -8.66 9.07
C VAL A 66 -13.31 -7.16 8.87
N ALA A 67 -12.67 -6.74 7.79
CA ALA A 67 -12.53 -5.35 7.41
C ALA A 67 -12.51 -5.19 5.89
N GLU A 68 -12.91 -4.02 5.43
CA GLU A 68 -12.88 -3.63 4.02
C GLU A 68 -12.45 -2.17 3.93
N LEU A 69 -11.42 -1.91 3.14
CA LEU A 69 -11.01 -0.57 2.73
C LEU A 69 -11.51 -0.36 1.31
N VAL A 70 -12.25 0.72 1.11
CA VAL A 70 -12.73 1.15 -0.21
C VAL A 70 -11.84 2.29 -0.67
N ILE A 71 -11.24 2.13 -1.85
CA ILE A 71 -10.42 3.16 -2.48
C ILE A 71 -11.08 3.53 -3.80
N ASP A 72 -11.28 4.82 -4.03
CA ASP A 72 -11.66 5.35 -5.33
C ASP A 72 -10.37 5.72 -6.09
N PRO A 73 -9.95 4.95 -7.13
CA PRO A 73 -8.73 5.24 -7.86
C PRO A 73 -8.73 6.62 -8.53
N SER A 74 -9.90 7.22 -8.79
CA SER A 74 -10.00 8.55 -9.39
C SER A 74 -9.60 9.68 -8.45
N GLU A 75 -9.62 9.41 -7.14
CA GLU A 75 -9.15 10.34 -6.10
C GLU A 75 -7.65 10.18 -5.81
N VAL A 76 -7.00 9.14 -6.34
CA VAL A 76 -5.56 8.90 -6.13
C VAL A 76 -4.74 9.59 -7.22
N THR A 77 -3.87 10.52 -6.83
CA THR A 77 -2.95 11.22 -7.73
C THR A 77 -1.74 10.33 -8.08
N TYR A 78 -1.16 9.67 -7.07
CA TYR A 78 -0.03 8.74 -7.23
C TYR A 78 0.09 7.83 -6.01
N VAL A 79 0.90 6.78 -6.11
CA VAL A 79 1.33 5.97 -4.96
C VAL A 79 2.79 6.32 -4.66
N GLN A 80 3.07 6.71 -3.42
CA GLN A 80 4.44 6.89 -2.92
C GLN A 80 4.93 5.56 -2.33
N ALA A 81 6.06 5.05 -2.81
CA ALA A 81 6.68 3.85 -2.29
C ALA A 81 8.02 4.17 -1.62
N SER A 82 8.19 3.76 -0.37
CA SER A 82 9.44 3.94 0.36
C SER A 82 9.74 2.73 1.26
N PRO A 83 11.01 2.46 1.58
CA PRO A 83 11.34 1.58 2.68
C PRO A 83 10.62 2.05 3.95
N ASP A 84 10.08 1.12 4.72
CA ASP A 84 9.52 1.44 6.02
C ASP A 84 10.68 1.74 6.99
N ALA A 85 10.71 2.95 7.55
CA ALA A 85 11.76 3.36 8.46
C ALA A 85 11.76 2.55 9.77
N GLU A 86 10.59 2.11 10.24
CA GLU A 86 10.46 1.28 11.44
C GLU A 86 10.77 -0.20 11.16
N GLY A 87 10.54 -0.62 9.92
CA GLY A 87 10.75 -1.97 9.41
C GLY A 87 11.99 -2.16 8.54
N ALA A 88 12.91 -1.20 8.49
CA ALA A 88 14.01 -1.16 7.52
C ALA A 88 14.90 -2.40 7.57
N ASP A 89 15.26 -2.85 8.77
CA ASP A 89 16.07 -4.06 8.98
C ASP A 89 15.35 -5.36 8.56
N ARG A 90 14.03 -5.31 8.40
CA ARG A 90 13.19 -6.43 7.96
C ARG A 90 12.88 -6.35 6.47
N GLY A 91 13.37 -5.33 5.77
CA GLY A 91 13.09 -5.12 4.35
C GLY A 91 11.64 -4.74 4.05
N GLN A 92 10.92 -4.19 5.03
CA GLN A 92 9.52 -3.76 4.87
C GLN A 92 9.44 -2.47 4.05
N TRP A 93 8.31 -2.31 3.35
CA TRP A 93 8.03 -1.17 2.49
C TRP A 93 6.65 -0.63 2.76
N ILE A 94 6.53 0.69 2.75
CA ILE A 94 5.25 1.39 2.81
C ILE A 94 4.89 1.92 1.42
N PHE A 95 3.61 1.75 1.06
CA PHE A 95 3.00 2.27 -0.15
C PHE A 95 1.82 3.14 0.25
N GLU A 96 1.92 4.44 -0.01
CA GLU A 96 0.91 5.43 0.36
C GLU A 96 0.18 5.90 -0.90
N ALA A 97 -1.11 5.65 -1.00
CA ALA A 97 -1.97 6.23 -2.03
C ALA A 97 -2.23 7.70 -1.67
N MET A 98 -1.62 8.60 -2.44
CA MET A 98 -1.66 10.04 -2.23
C MET A 98 -2.79 10.67 -3.03
N SER A 99 -3.53 11.57 -2.39
CA SER A 99 -4.51 12.46 -3.01
C SER A 99 -4.13 13.92 -2.79
N GLY A 100 -4.89 14.84 -3.39
CA GLY A 100 -4.64 16.28 -3.31
C GLY A 100 -3.57 16.76 -4.29
N LYS A 101 -3.11 18.01 -4.08
CA LYS A 101 -2.13 18.67 -4.95
C LYS A 101 -1.28 19.67 -4.17
N GLY A 102 0.04 19.60 -4.34
CA GLY A 102 0.96 20.59 -3.79
C GLY A 102 1.05 20.51 -2.26
N GLN A 103 0.69 21.59 -1.56
CA GLN A 103 0.78 21.63 -0.08
C GLN A 103 -0.41 20.96 0.63
N GLU A 104 -1.43 20.54 -0.11
CA GLU A 104 -2.63 19.88 0.41
C GLU A 104 -2.64 18.39 0.05
N GLU A 105 -1.48 17.76 -0.10
CA GLU A 105 -1.40 16.32 -0.32
C GLU A 105 -1.67 15.55 0.98
N PHE A 106 -2.43 14.47 0.87
CA PHE A 106 -2.77 13.60 2.00
C PHE A 106 -2.91 12.14 1.56
N VAL A 107 -2.70 11.23 2.50
CA VAL A 107 -2.82 9.79 2.29
C VAL A 107 -4.29 9.38 2.39
N VAL A 108 -4.84 8.76 1.34
CA VAL A 108 -6.20 8.17 1.37
C VAL A 108 -6.18 6.72 1.80
N ALA A 109 -5.13 5.99 1.47
CA ALA A 109 -4.88 4.63 1.91
C ALA A 109 -3.38 4.34 1.97
N TYR A 110 -2.96 3.40 2.80
CA TYR A 110 -1.60 2.92 2.82
C TYR A 110 -1.54 1.40 2.98
N PHE A 111 -0.39 0.84 2.61
CA PHE A 111 -0.09 -0.58 2.71
C PHE A 111 1.34 -0.75 3.19
N VAL A 112 1.55 -1.61 4.19
CA VAL A 112 2.88 -2.08 4.58
C VAL A 112 3.05 -3.49 4.04
N LEU A 113 4.11 -3.69 3.26
CA LEU A 113 4.44 -4.98 2.67
C LEU A 113 5.82 -5.46 3.12
N ALA A 114 6.00 -6.78 3.13
CA ALA A 114 7.25 -7.44 3.49
C ALA A 114 8.41 -7.17 2.49
N HIS A 115 8.11 -6.59 1.33
CA HIS A 115 9.11 -6.18 0.34
C HIS A 115 8.57 -5.07 -0.58
N GLY A 116 9.48 -4.40 -1.28
CA GLY A 116 9.16 -3.42 -2.29
C GLY A 116 8.73 -4.03 -3.63
N LEU A 117 8.27 -3.19 -4.54
CA LEU A 117 7.93 -3.59 -5.91
C LEU A 117 9.19 -4.08 -6.65
N ASP A 118 9.08 -5.11 -7.48
CA ASP A 118 10.22 -5.89 -8.04
C ASP A 118 11.33 -5.07 -8.70
N ASP A 119 11.01 -3.88 -9.22
CA ASP A 119 11.97 -3.00 -9.89
C ASP A 119 12.49 -1.86 -9.01
N LEU A 120 11.89 -1.64 -7.84
CA LEU A 120 12.36 -0.64 -6.87
C LEU A 120 13.56 -1.13 -6.06
N GLY A 121 13.67 -2.44 -5.85
CA GLY A 121 14.79 -3.06 -5.11
C GLY A 121 16.06 -3.32 -5.94
N LYS A 122 16.06 -3.05 -7.26
CA LYS A 122 17.19 -3.40 -8.16
C LYS A 122 18.21 -2.28 -8.37
N HIS A 123 17.96 -1.07 -7.86
CA HIS A 123 18.81 0.10 -8.11
C HIS A 123 19.88 0.40 -7.05
N GLU A 124 19.99 -0.41 -5.98
CA GLU A 124 21.04 -0.30 -4.97
C GLU A 124 22.11 -1.41 -5.06
N VAL A 125 22.45 -1.88 -6.26
CA VAL A 125 23.71 -2.61 -6.42
C VAL A 125 24.83 -1.58 -6.50
N LEU A 126 25.38 -1.25 -5.33
CA LEU A 126 26.59 -0.45 -5.14
C LEU A 126 27.67 -0.86 -6.15
N LYS A 127 28.07 0.10 -7.01
CA LYS A 127 29.30 -0.03 -7.78
C LYS A 127 30.48 0.08 -6.81
N HIS A 128 31.20 -1.01 -6.61
CA HIS A 128 32.56 -1.01 -6.10
C HIS A 128 33.54 -0.60 -7.21
#